data_AF-A0AAD3D9V8-F1
#
_entry.id   AF-A0AAD3D9V8-F1
#
_cell.length_a   1.000
_cell.length_b   1.000
_cell.length_c   1.000
_cell.angle_alpha   90.00
_cell.angle_beta   90.00
_cell.angle_gamma   90.00
#
_symmetry.space_group_name_H-M   'P 1'
#
loop_
_entity.id
_entity.type
_entity.pdbx_description
1 polymer ?
#
loop_
_entity_poly.entity_id
_entity_poly.type
_entity_poly.pdbx_seq_one_letter_code
_entity_poly.pdbx_strand_id
1 'polypeptide(L)'
;MCVATEPDRFLCTDDATKVNAWRKKNPSDNFSFSDLGVEQELSTNANEREAVEKVMEEMKEYFINEVYAKPEYAAVRDTCKNENPLCVFWVSIGECDRNRAFMIEKCTAACRLCLQAHAFS
;
A
#
# COMPACT_ATOMS: atom_id res chain seq x y z
N MET A 1 -3.76 -26.64 1.01
CA MET A 1 -3.29 -25.24 1.22
C MET A 1 -4.15 -24.29 0.42
N CYS A 2 -4.39 -23.07 0.89
CA CYS A 2 -5.22 -22.08 0.17
C CYS A 2 -4.45 -20.77 -0.02
N VAL A 3 -4.81 -20.04 -1.08
CA VAL A 3 -4.35 -18.67 -1.31
C VAL A 3 -5.56 -17.78 -1.58
N ALA A 4 -5.62 -16.61 -0.94
CA ALA A 4 -6.67 -15.64 -1.18
C ALA A 4 -6.46 -15.02 -2.55
N THR A 5 -7.50 -14.98 -3.38
CA THR A 5 -7.44 -14.40 -4.74
C THR A 5 -8.24 -13.11 -4.85
N GLU A 6 -9.22 -12.92 -3.96
CA GLU A 6 -10.11 -11.75 -3.85
C GLU A 6 -10.59 -11.67 -2.39
N PRO A 7 -11.24 -10.56 -1.96
CA PRO A 7 -11.98 -10.55 -0.70
C PRO A 7 -12.98 -11.73 -0.68
N ASP A 8 -12.81 -12.62 0.30
CA ASP A 8 -13.60 -13.85 0.51
C ASP A 8 -13.45 -14.97 -0.53
N ARG A 9 -12.52 -14.87 -1.50
CA ARG A 9 -12.26 -15.93 -2.47
C ARG A 9 -10.91 -16.60 -2.22
N PHE A 10 -10.94 -17.93 -2.14
CA PHE A 10 -9.73 -18.72 -1.92
C PHE A 10 -9.57 -19.80 -3.00
N LEU A 11 -8.36 -19.90 -3.55
CA LEU A 11 -7.95 -21.02 -4.39
C LEU A 11 -7.21 -22.03 -3.52
N CYS A 12 -7.80 -23.22 -3.34
CA CYS A 12 -7.24 -24.28 -2.50
C CYS A 12 -6.71 -25.46 -3.34
N THR A 13 -5.56 -26.00 -2.95
CA THR A 13 -4.94 -27.19 -3.54
C THR A 13 -4.05 -27.91 -2.52
N ASP A 14 -3.93 -29.23 -2.64
CA ASP A 14 -3.04 -30.03 -1.79
C ASP A 14 -1.57 -29.98 -2.25
N ASP A 15 -1.31 -29.38 -3.41
CA ASP A 15 0.02 -29.24 -3.98
C ASP A 15 0.63 -27.86 -3.65
N ALA A 16 1.57 -27.84 -2.72
CA ALA A 16 2.28 -26.64 -2.29
C ALA A 16 3.02 -25.93 -3.45
N THR A 17 3.43 -26.66 -4.48
CA THR A 17 4.18 -26.08 -5.61
C THR A 17 3.28 -25.20 -6.47
N LYS A 18 2.00 -25.56 -6.62
CA LYS A 18 1.01 -24.77 -7.36
C LYS A 18 0.67 -23.46 -6.66
N VAL A 19 0.60 -23.48 -5.33
CA VAL A 19 0.43 -22.25 -4.52
C VAL A 19 1.61 -21.30 -4.74
N ASN A 20 2.84 -21.82 -4.65
CA ASN A 20 4.04 -20.99 -4.83
C ASN A 20 4.17 -20.44 -6.27
N ALA A 21 3.85 -21.26 -7.27
CA ALA A 21 3.84 -20.83 -8.67
C ALA A 21 2.79 -19.73 -8.92
N TRP A 22 1.63 -19.82 -8.28
CA TRP A 22 0.59 -18.80 -8.37
C TRP A 22 1.01 -17.49 -7.69
N ARG A 23 1.59 -17.54 -6.49
CA ARG A 23 2.09 -16.34 -5.79
C ARG A 23 3.16 -15.62 -6.61
N LYS A 24 4.03 -16.37 -7.27
CA LYS A 24 5.05 -15.81 -8.17
C LYS A 24 4.44 -15.10 -9.39
N LYS A 25 3.28 -15.56 -9.86
CA LYS A 25 2.57 -14.95 -11.00
C LYS A 25 1.68 -13.79 -10.58
N ASN A 26 1.17 -13.79 -9.35
CA ASN A 26 0.26 -12.78 -8.83
C ASN A 26 0.82 -12.16 -7.54
N PRO A 27 1.84 -11.29 -7.66
CA PRO A 27 2.46 -10.64 -6.52
C PRO A 27 1.49 -9.73 -5.73
N SER A 28 0.46 -9.19 -6.38
CA SER A 28 -0.63 -8.44 -5.75
C SER A 28 -1.38 -9.24 -4.70
N ASP A 29 -1.40 -10.57 -4.84
CA ASP A 29 -2.18 -11.44 -3.96
C ASP A 29 -1.42 -11.82 -2.69
N ASN A 30 -0.15 -11.40 -2.61
CA ASN A 30 0.64 -11.42 -1.40
C ASN A 30 0.63 -10.07 -0.68
N PHE A 31 -0.09 -9.07 -1.21
CA PHE A 31 -0.24 -7.78 -0.56
C PHE A 31 -0.97 -7.94 0.77
N SER A 32 -0.35 -7.43 1.83
CA SER A 32 -0.97 -7.29 3.15
C SER A 32 -0.97 -5.82 3.55
N PHE A 33 -2.00 -5.40 4.29
CA PHE A 33 -2.01 -4.04 4.87
C PHE A 33 -0.79 -3.77 5.76
N SER A 34 -0.17 -4.81 6.33
CA SER A 34 1.09 -4.69 7.08
C SER A 34 2.27 -4.21 6.23
N ASP A 35 2.20 -4.39 4.91
CA ASP A 35 3.25 -3.96 3.99
C ASP A 35 3.28 -2.43 3.84
N LEU A 36 2.17 -1.76 4.20
CA LEU A 36 2.00 -0.31 4.10
C LEU A 36 2.68 0.47 5.23
N GLY A 37 3.28 -0.20 6.22
CA GLY A 37 3.91 0.42 7.38
C GLY A 37 3.01 0.43 8.61
N VAL A 38 3.03 1.53 9.38
CA VAL A 38 2.24 1.64 10.62
C VAL A 38 0.74 1.77 10.34
N GLU A 39 -0.08 1.27 11.25
CA GLU A 39 -1.53 1.39 11.19
C GLU A 39 -1.95 2.87 11.15
N GLN A 40 -2.94 3.19 10.31
CA GLN A 40 -3.39 4.56 10.07
C GLN A 40 -4.64 4.88 10.89
N GLU A 41 -4.67 6.05 11.51
CA GLU A 41 -5.78 6.50 12.34
C GLU A 41 -6.96 6.98 11.49
N LEU A 42 -8.18 6.65 11.95
CA LEU A 42 -9.42 7.19 11.41
C LEU A 42 -9.82 8.42 12.21
N SER A 43 -10.15 9.53 11.53
CA SER A 43 -10.68 10.70 12.22
C SER A 43 -12.02 10.39 12.90
N THR A 44 -12.24 11.01 14.05
CA THR A 44 -13.53 10.98 14.76
C THR A 44 -14.53 11.98 14.15
N ASN A 45 -14.06 12.92 13.35
CA ASN A 45 -14.91 13.81 12.56
C ASN A 45 -15.38 13.08 11.30
N ALA A 46 -16.70 13.06 11.05
CA ALA A 46 -17.29 12.31 9.95
C ALA A 46 -16.78 12.73 8.56
N ASN A 47 -16.61 14.03 8.32
CA ASN A 47 -16.16 14.53 7.02
C ASN A 47 -14.69 14.19 6.77
N GLU A 48 -13.85 14.35 7.81
CA GLU A 48 -12.44 13.96 7.73
C GLU A 48 -12.30 12.44 7.58
N ARG A 49 -13.15 11.67 8.27
CA ARG A 49 -13.18 10.21 8.19
C ARG A 49 -13.47 9.73 6.78
N GLU A 50 -14.49 10.27 6.12
CA GLU A 50 -14.81 9.92 4.73
C GLU A 50 -13.60 10.20 3.81
N ALA A 51 -12.95 11.36 3.98
CA ALA A 51 -11.76 11.70 3.20
C ALA A 51 -10.58 10.76 3.49
N VAL A 52 -10.35 10.40 4.76
CA VAL A 52 -9.31 9.44 5.18
C VAL A 52 -9.59 8.04 4.61
N GLU A 53 -10.82 7.55 4.70
CA GLU A 53 -11.23 6.25 4.17
C GLU A 53 -11.04 6.19 2.64
N LYS A 54 -11.35 7.27 1.93
CA LYS A 54 -11.08 7.39 0.49
C LYS A 54 -9.59 7.25 0.17
N VAL A 55 -8.72 7.94 0.93
CA VAL A 55 -7.27 7.85 0.75
C VAL A 55 -6.76 6.43 1.05
N MET A 56 -7.31 5.74 2.06
CA MET A 56 -6.95 4.35 2.35
C MET A 56 -7.23 3.41 1.18
N GLU A 57 -8.42 3.52 0.56
CA GLU A 57 -8.77 2.67 -0.59
C GLU A 57 -7.92 3.02 -1.81
N GLU A 58 -7.71 4.31 -2.06
CA GLU A 58 -6.82 4.81 -3.10
C GLU A 58 -5.38 4.30 -2.95
N MET A 59 -4.87 4.27 -1.72
CA MET A 59 -3.56 3.72 -1.40
C MET A 59 -3.54 2.20 -1.65
N LYS A 60 -4.58 1.47 -1.23
CA LYS A 60 -4.70 0.03 -1.49
C LYS A 60 -4.70 -0.29 -2.99
N GLU A 61 -5.47 0.44 -3.79
CA GLU A 61 -5.48 0.27 -5.25
C GLU A 61 -4.11 0.55 -5.88
N TYR A 62 -3.41 1.60 -5.42
CA TYR A 62 -2.06 1.91 -5.87
C TYR A 62 -1.08 0.76 -5.57
N PHE A 63 -1.17 0.15 -4.40
CA PHE A 63 -0.30 -0.98 -4.07
C PHE A 63 -0.61 -2.24 -4.90
N ILE A 64 -1.89 -2.58 -5.03
CA ILE A 64 -2.34 -3.76 -5.78
C ILE A 64 -2.00 -3.62 -7.27
N ASN A 65 -2.38 -2.49 -7.88
CA ASN A 65 -2.33 -2.30 -9.33
C ASN A 65 -1.01 -1.71 -9.84
N GLU A 66 -0.18 -1.16 -8.97
CA GLU A 66 1.12 -0.58 -9.36
C GLU A 66 2.29 -1.20 -8.61
N VAL A 67 2.39 -1.00 -7.31
CA VAL A 67 3.59 -1.34 -6.53
C VAL A 67 3.91 -2.84 -6.61
N TYR A 68 2.90 -3.69 -6.47
CA TYR A 68 3.06 -5.15 -6.57
C TYR A 68 2.93 -5.68 -8.00
N ALA A 69 2.08 -5.09 -8.83
CA ALA A 69 1.86 -5.56 -10.20
C ALA A 69 3.02 -5.24 -11.16
N LYS A 70 3.73 -4.12 -10.97
CA LYS A 70 4.75 -3.65 -11.91
C LYS A 70 6.17 -3.97 -11.42
N PRO A 71 7.07 -4.48 -12.29
CA PRO A 71 8.43 -4.87 -11.90
C PRO A 71 9.33 -3.68 -11.56
N GLU A 72 9.05 -2.48 -12.10
CA GLU A 72 9.80 -1.25 -11.80
C GLU A 72 9.79 -0.87 -10.31
N TYR A 73 8.77 -1.29 -9.56
CA TYR A 73 8.65 -1.06 -8.13
C TYR A 73 9.39 -2.11 -7.28
N ALA A 74 9.93 -3.18 -7.87
CA ALA A 74 10.49 -4.30 -7.11
C ALA A 74 11.57 -3.88 -6.11
N ALA A 75 12.39 -2.88 -6.45
CA ALA A 75 13.46 -2.37 -5.58
C ALA A 75 12.97 -1.51 -4.41
N VAL A 76 11.73 -1.00 -4.46
CA VAL A 76 11.21 -0.03 -3.48
C VAL A 76 10.06 -0.59 -2.63
N ARG A 77 9.61 -1.83 -2.88
CA ARG A 77 8.50 -2.46 -2.13
C ARG A 77 8.75 -2.47 -0.62
N ASP A 78 9.96 -2.80 -0.20
CA ASP A 78 10.30 -2.96 1.21
C ASP A 78 10.43 -1.63 1.97
N THR A 79 10.68 -0.53 1.25
CA THR A 79 10.87 0.81 1.82
C THR A 79 9.68 1.74 1.60
N CYS A 80 8.75 1.39 0.71
CA CYS A 80 7.57 2.22 0.47
C CYS A 80 6.51 2.00 1.56
N LYS A 81 6.66 2.73 2.67
CA LYS A 81 5.84 2.58 3.88
C LYS A 81 5.38 3.93 4.42
N ASN A 82 4.35 3.90 5.24
CA ASN A 82 3.98 4.98 6.14
C ASN A 82 4.67 4.75 7.48
N GLU A 83 5.43 5.74 7.94
CA GLU A 83 6.13 5.74 9.24
C GLU A 83 5.33 6.47 10.32
N ASN A 84 4.20 7.08 9.97
CA ASN A 84 3.35 7.82 10.90
C ASN A 84 1.86 7.39 10.77
N PRO A 85 1.12 7.27 11.89
CA PRO A 85 -0.30 6.91 11.86
C PRO A 85 -1.21 7.95 11.20
N LEU A 86 -0.73 9.19 10.99
CA LEU A 86 -1.51 10.27 10.38
C LEU A 86 -1.20 10.50 8.90
N CYS A 87 -0.38 9.67 8.25
CA CYS A 87 0.01 9.88 6.85
C CYS A 87 -1.20 10.03 5.93
N VAL A 88 -2.20 9.16 6.07
CA VAL A 88 -3.42 9.17 5.25
C VAL A 88 -4.29 10.40 5.53
N PHE A 89 -4.37 10.84 6.78
CA PHE A 89 -5.02 12.11 7.13
C PHE A 89 -4.31 13.30 6.51
N TRP A 90 -2.98 13.34 6.57
CA TRP A 90 -2.20 14.42 5.97
C TRP A 90 -2.34 14.47 4.44
N VAL A 91 -2.43 13.32 3.78
CA VAL A 91 -2.76 13.26 2.35
C VAL A 91 -4.16 13.85 2.09
N SER A 92 -5.16 13.51 2.91
CA SER A 92 -6.54 13.98 2.71
C SER A 92 -6.69 15.50 2.78
N ILE A 93 -5.77 16.17 3.48
CA ILE A 93 -5.72 17.64 3.57
C ILE A 93 -4.69 18.29 2.63
N GLY A 94 -3.95 17.52 1.82
CA GLY A 94 -3.04 18.03 0.78
C GLY A 94 -1.56 18.19 1.18
N GLU A 95 -1.08 17.49 2.22
CA GLU A 95 0.32 17.61 2.65
C GLU A 95 1.34 17.04 1.67
N CYS A 96 0.96 16.11 0.78
CA CYS A 96 1.89 15.60 -0.25
C CYS A 96 2.46 16.71 -1.13
N ASP A 97 1.69 17.78 -1.35
CA ASP A 97 2.12 18.96 -2.12
C ASP A 97 2.71 20.04 -1.21
N ARG A 98 2.03 20.34 -0.09
CA ARG A 98 2.43 21.44 0.82
C ARG A 98 3.70 21.15 1.62
N ASN A 99 3.89 19.88 2.00
CA ASN A 99 5.00 19.42 2.84
C ASN A 99 5.69 18.21 2.21
N ARG A 100 5.97 18.32 0.91
CA ARG A 100 6.45 17.23 0.07
C ARG A 100 7.68 16.52 0.60
N ALA A 101 8.66 17.26 1.14
CA ALA A 101 9.91 16.67 1.64
C ALA A 101 9.66 15.72 2.82
N PHE A 102 8.88 16.17 3.81
CA PHE A 102 8.50 15.34 4.95
C PHE A 102 7.65 14.16 4.52
N MET A 103 6.69 14.37 3.62
CA MET A 103 5.80 13.31 3.15
C MET A 103 6.54 12.26 2.32
N ILE A 104 7.55 12.64 1.53
CA ILE A 104 8.42 11.68 0.83
C ILE A 104 9.17 10.81 1.85
N GLU A 105 9.67 11.40 2.93
CA GLU A 105 10.44 10.68 3.95
C GLU A 105 9.57 9.77 4.83
N LYS A 106 8.39 10.25 5.24
CA LYS A 106 7.57 9.60 6.28
C LYS A 106 6.30 8.93 5.78
N CYS A 107 5.81 9.29 4.61
CA CYS A 107 4.47 8.94 4.14
C CYS A 107 4.47 8.57 2.65
N THR A 108 5.55 7.93 2.19
CA THR A 108 5.77 7.62 0.77
C THR A 108 4.65 6.77 0.18
N ALA A 109 4.12 5.82 0.98
CA ALA A 109 3.03 4.93 0.59
C ALA A 109 1.72 5.71 0.40
N ALA A 110 1.29 6.48 1.40
CA ALA A 110 0.04 7.24 1.34
C ALA A 110 0.06 8.32 0.24
N CYS A 111 1.22 8.95 0.00
CA CYS A 111 1.36 9.94 -1.08
C CYS A 111 1.57 9.33 -2.47
N ARG A 112 1.64 7.99 -2.60
CA ARG A 112 1.91 7.29 -3.86
C ARG A 112 3.24 7.69 -4.51
N LEU A 113 4.30 7.85 -3.71
CA LEU A 113 5.62 8.33 -4.15
C LEU A 113 6.71 7.25 -4.09
N CYS A 114 6.37 5.96 -4.15
CA CYS A 114 7.31 4.85 -3.89
C CYS A 114 8.59 4.93 -4.75
N LEU A 115 8.46 5.27 -6.04
CA LEU A 115 9.62 5.40 -6.94
C LEU A 115 10.43 6.68 -6.70
N GLN A 116 9.84 7.69 -6.08
CA GLN A 116 10.45 9.00 -5.91
C GLN A 116 11.37 9.02 -4.68
N ALA A 117 11.05 8.24 -3.64
CA ALA A 117 11.93 8.08 -2.49
C ALA A 117 13.31 7.47 -2.86
N HIS A 118 13.36 6.61 -3.89
CA HIS A 118 14.61 6.00 -4.38
C HIS A 118 15.35 6.88 -5.41
N ALA A 119 14.74 7.95 -5.92
CA ALA A 119 15.38 8.85 -6.88
C ALA A 119 16.31 9.89 -6.21
N PHE A 120 16.29 9.99 -4.87
CA PHE A 120 17.08 10.95 -4.10
C PHE A 120 18.04 10.30 -3.10
N SER A 121 18.18 8.97 -3.12
CA SER A 121 19.10 8.18 -2.29
C SER A 121 20.41 7.86 -3.02
#